data_AF-A0A535KTJ0-F1
#
_entry.id   AF-A0A535KTJ0-F1
#
_cell.length_a   1.000
_cell.length_b   1.000
_cell.length_c   1.000
_cell.angle_alpha   90.00
_cell.angle_beta   90.00
_cell.angle_gamma   90.00
#
_symmetry.space_group_name_H-M   'P 1'
#
loop_
_entity.id
_entity.type
_entity.pdbx_description
1 polymer ?
#
loop_
_entity_poly.entity_id
_entity_poly.type
_entity_poly.pdbx_seq_one_letter_code
_entity_poly.pdbx_strand_id
1 'polypeptide(L)'
;MARIRSFKRLWQRTHIVRLVQDVIIAVFTLQVITAIVLQAVSVLRRRHKHEVSFPHLQLDEVRVGENCLQLYGYGRDLYAAMLEAIDCARESIYLETYIWKGDTVG
;
A
#
# COMPACT_ATOMS: atom_id res chain seq x y z
N MET A 1 -11.73 -69.92 15.28
CA MET A 1 -12.09 -68.57 15.78
C MET A 1 -11.16 -67.49 15.18
N ALA A 2 -11.36 -67.05 13.92
CA ALA A 2 -10.46 -66.06 13.30
C ALA A 2 -11.12 -65.18 12.20
N ARG A 3 -12.39 -64.80 12.33
CA ARG A 3 -13.12 -64.06 11.26
C ARG A 3 -13.73 -62.72 11.70
N ILE A 4 -13.37 -62.19 12.87
CA ILE A 4 -14.00 -60.97 13.43
C ILE A 4 -13.05 -59.75 13.47
N ARG A 5 -11.73 -59.92 13.34
CA ARG A 5 -10.77 -58.79 13.45
C ARG A 5 -10.62 -57.92 12.19
N SER A 6 -11.08 -58.37 11.02
CA SER A 6 -10.88 -57.66 9.74
C SER A 6 -11.82 -56.45 9.56
N PHE A 7 -13.06 -56.53 10.04
CA PHE A 7 -14.09 -55.51 9.79
C PHE A 7 -13.83 -54.19 10.55
N LYS A 8 -13.28 -54.26 11.78
CA LYS A 8 -12.95 -53.06 12.58
C LYS A 8 -11.89 -52.17 11.93
N ARG A 9 -10.92 -52.76 11.22
CA ARG A 9 -9.78 -52.02 10.63
C ARG A 9 -10.19 -51.17 9.42
N LEU A 10 -11.08 -51.68 8.57
CA LEU A 10 -11.63 -50.94 7.42
C LEU A 10 -12.55 -49.80 7.87
N TRP A 11 -13.42 -50.08 8.85
CA TRP A 11 -14.34 -49.08 9.40
C TRP A 11 -13.62 -47.95 10.16
N GLN A 12 -12.61 -48.29 10.97
CA GLN A 12 -11.79 -47.28 11.65
C GLN A 12 -10.99 -46.42 10.68
N ARG A 13 -10.49 -46.98 9.56
CA ARG A 13 -9.74 -46.20 8.56
C ARG A 13 -10.62 -45.17 7.87
N THR A 14 -11.86 -45.52 7.52
CA THR A 14 -12.81 -44.56 6.92
C THR A 14 -13.26 -43.48 7.91
N HIS A 15 -13.43 -43.82 9.19
CA HIS A 15 -13.78 -42.83 10.22
C HIS A 15 -12.64 -41.87 10.52
N ILE A 16 -11.40 -42.36 10.58
CA ILE A 16 -10.21 -41.51 10.82
C ILE A 16 -9.96 -40.57 9.64
N VAL A 17 -10.07 -41.06 8.40
CA VAL A 17 -9.89 -40.21 7.20
C VAL A 17 -10.94 -39.10 7.14
N ARG A 18 -12.20 -39.39 7.48
CA ARG A 18 -13.26 -38.38 7.55
C ARG A 18 -13.00 -37.34 8.63
N LEU A 19 -12.61 -37.78 9.84
CA LEU A 19 -12.24 -36.87 10.93
C LEU A 19 -11.10 -35.93 10.54
N VAL A 20 -10.05 -36.46 9.91
CA VAL A 20 -8.92 -35.65 9.43
C VAL A 20 -9.36 -34.68 8.35
N GLN A 21 -10.19 -35.13 7.40
CA GLN A 21 -10.73 -34.28 6.35
C GLN A 21 -11.60 -33.14 6.91
N ASP A 22 -12.46 -33.43 7.88
CA ASP A 22 -13.32 -32.44 8.54
C ASP A 22 -12.49 -31.39 9.29
N VAL A 23 -11.42 -31.81 9.97
CA VAL A 23 -10.50 -30.89 10.64
C VAL A 23 -9.78 -30.01 9.61
N ILE A 24 -9.30 -30.56 8.51
CA ILE A 24 -8.64 -29.79 7.44
C ILE A 24 -9.60 -28.77 6.84
N ILE A 25 -10.84 -29.18 6.54
CA ILE A 25 -11.87 -28.28 6.01
C ILE A 25 -12.19 -27.18 7.01
N ALA A 26 -12.33 -27.50 8.30
CA ALA A 26 -12.60 -26.52 9.34
C ALA A 26 -11.48 -25.49 9.45
N VAL A 27 -10.21 -25.94 9.48
CA VAL A 27 -9.04 -25.05 9.54
C VAL A 27 -8.95 -24.19 8.28
N PHE A 28 -9.13 -24.76 7.10
CA PHE A 28 -9.09 -24.02 5.84
C PHE A 28 -10.21 -22.97 5.77
N THR A 29 -11.42 -23.34 6.17
CA THR A 29 -12.58 -22.42 6.20
C THR A 29 -12.30 -21.25 7.14
N LEU A 30 -11.74 -21.53 8.31
CA LEU A 30 -11.33 -20.49 9.26
C LEU A 30 -10.29 -19.54 8.65
N GLN A 31 -9.27 -20.07 7.98
CA GLN A 31 -8.25 -19.25 7.30
C GLN A 31 -8.84 -18.36 6.20
N VAL A 32 -9.75 -18.90 5.38
CA VAL A 32 -10.43 -18.14 4.32
C VAL A 32 -11.26 -17.01 4.91
N ILE A 33 -12.04 -17.28 5.98
CA ILE A 33 -12.81 -16.26 6.68
C ILE A 33 -11.89 -15.16 7.23
N THR A 34 -10.79 -15.53 7.90
CA THR A 34 -9.83 -14.56 8.41
C THR A 34 -9.24 -13.69 7.30
N ALA A 35 -8.85 -14.29 6.17
CA ALA A 35 -8.31 -13.55 5.02
C ALA A 35 -9.34 -12.55 4.45
N ILE A 36 -10.60 -12.98 4.29
CA ILE A 36 -11.69 -12.11 3.81
C ILE A 36 -11.92 -10.94 4.77
N VAL A 37 -11.97 -11.20 6.08
CA VAL A 37 -12.16 -10.15 7.10
C VAL A 37 -11.00 -9.15 7.05
N LEU A 38 -9.76 -9.62 7.02
CA LEU A 38 -8.59 -8.75 6.92
C LEU A 38 -8.60 -7.90 5.64
N GLN A 39 -8.95 -8.52 4.51
CA GLN A 39 -9.07 -7.81 3.24
C GLN A 39 -10.15 -6.73 3.31
N ALA A 40 -11.34 -7.04 3.82
CA ALA A 40 -12.44 -6.10 3.98
C ALA A 40 -12.04 -4.91 4.89
N VAL A 41 -11.41 -5.20 6.03
CA VAL A 41 -10.88 -4.17 6.94
C VAL A 41 -9.82 -3.33 6.25
N SER A 42 -8.92 -3.94 5.47
CA SER A 42 -7.87 -3.21 4.75
C SER A 42 -8.43 -2.24 3.70
N VAL A 43 -9.46 -2.67 2.97
CA VAL A 43 -10.13 -1.84 1.95
C VAL A 43 -10.89 -0.70 2.62
N LEU A 44 -11.62 -0.99 3.70
CA LEU A 44 -12.33 0.03 4.46
C LEU A 44 -11.36 1.05 5.08
N ARG A 45 -10.25 0.57 5.64
CA ARG A 45 -9.19 1.43 6.21
C ARG A 45 -8.52 2.28 5.13
N ARG A 46 -8.26 1.73 3.94
CA ARG A 46 -7.72 2.51 2.81
C ARG A 46 -8.71 3.56 2.32
N ARG A 47 -10.01 3.25 2.29
CA ARG A 47 -11.09 4.20 1.95
C ARG A 47 -11.22 5.32 2.98
N HIS A 48 -11.01 5.02 4.27
CA HIS A 48 -11.13 5.99 5.37
C HIS A 48 -9.85 6.79 5.65
N LYS A 49 -8.69 6.29 5.23
CA LYS A 49 -7.50 7.12 5.15
C LYS A 49 -7.72 8.10 3.99
N HIS A 50 -8.36 9.22 4.29
CA HIS A 50 -8.12 10.45 3.54
C HIS A 50 -6.62 10.58 3.35
N GLU A 51 -6.19 11.05 2.19
CA GLU A 51 -4.83 11.51 1.95
C GLU A 51 -4.54 12.61 2.99
N VAL A 52 -4.15 12.20 4.19
CA VAL A 52 -3.47 13.07 5.13
C VAL A 52 -2.15 13.31 4.45
N SER A 53 -2.13 14.31 3.56
CA SER A 53 -0.91 14.83 2.98
C SER A 53 0.03 15.07 4.14
N PHE A 54 1.26 14.58 4.01
CA PHE A 54 2.25 14.71 5.05
C PHE A 54 2.25 16.16 5.53
N PRO A 55 2.07 16.44 6.84
CA PRO A 55 1.97 17.81 7.32
C PRO A 55 3.22 18.56 6.93
N HIS A 56 3.07 19.55 6.06
CA HIS A 56 4.15 20.39 5.59
C HIS A 56 3.84 21.84 5.92
N LEU A 57 4.89 22.57 6.26
CA LEU A 57 4.81 23.97 6.60
C LEU A 57 4.82 24.79 5.31
N GLN A 58 3.81 25.63 5.14
CA GLN A 58 3.83 26.69 4.15
C GLN A 58 4.56 27.88 4.77
N LEU A 59 5.60 28.34 4.10
CA LEU A 59 6.41 29.48 4.51
C LEU A 59 6.07 30.66 3.61
N ASP A 60 5.91 31.84 4.20
CA ASP A 60 5.65 33.06 3.45
C ASP A 60 6.91 33.49 2.67
N GLU A 61 6.70 34.24 1.59
CA GLU A 61 7.80 34.81 0.80
C GLU A 61 8.55 35.85 1.64
N VAL A 62 9.88 35.76 1.65
CA VAL A 62 10.74 36.66 2.40
C VAL A 62 11.54 37.53 1.44
N ARG A 63 11.61 38.84 1.71
CA ARG A 63 12.42 39.77 0.95
C ARG A 63 13.88 39.73 1.42
N VAL A 64 14.80 39.48 0.50
CA VAL A 64 16.25 39.43 0.72
C VAL A 64 16.92 40.48 -0.15
N GLY A 65 17.09 41.69 0.41
CA GLY A 65 17.56 42.85 -0.35
C GLY A 65 16.56 43.26 -1.43
N GLU A 66 17.00 43.28 -2.69
CA GLU A 66 16.13 43.53 -3.85
C GLU A 66 15.45 42.26 -4.38
N ASN A 67 15.75 41.09 -3.82
CA ASN A 67 15.22 39.81 -4.29
C ASN A 67 14.10 39.30 -3.37
N CYS A 68 13.28 38.40 -3.90
CA CYS A 68 12.33 37.60 -3.14
C CYS A 68 12.85 36.16 -3.01
N LEU A 69 12.61 35.54 -1.86
CA LEU A 69 12.98 34.16 -1.55
C LEU A 69 11.76 33.42 -1.00
N GLN A 70 11.35 32.38 -1.71
CA GLN A 70 10.27 31.47 -1.31
C GLN A 70 10.85 30.12 -0.88
N LEU A 71 10.58 29.69 0.35
CA LEU A 71 11.01 28.38 0.86
C LEU A 71 9.87 27.36 0.75
N TYR A 72 10.19 26.19 0.19
CA TYR A 72 9.26 25.06 0.11
C TYR A 72 9.71 23.93 1.04
N GLY A 73 8.90 23.64 2.05
CA GLY A 73 9.11 22.51 2.96
C GLY A 73 8.71 21.16 2.36
N TYR A 74 8.09 21.15 1.18
CA TYR A 74 7.59 19.95 0.53
C TYR A 74 7.87 19.97 -0.98
N GLY A 75 8.50 18.90 -1.47
CA GLY A 75 8.97 18.83 -2.86
C GLY A 75 7.87 18.87 -3.91
N ARG A 76 6.64 18.44 -3.57
CA ARG A 76 5.49 18.54 -4.48
C ARG A 76 5.16 20.00 -4.80
N ASP A 77 5.19 20.86 -3.78
CA ASP A 77 4.82 22.27 -3.91
C ASP A 77 5.90 23.01 -4.68
N LEU A 78 7.18 22.72 -4.39
CA LEU A 78 8.31 23.21 -5.16
C LEU A 78 8.18 22.82 -6.64
N TYR A 79 7.92 21.54 -6.92
CA TYR A 79 7.81 21.04 -8.29
C TYR A 79 6.64 21.70 -9.02
N ALA A 80 5.48 21.88 -8.37
CA ALA A 80 4.34 22.59 -8.95
C ALA A 80 4.70 24.06 -9.29
N ALA A 81 5.36 24.76 -8.37
CA ALA A 81 5.82 26.13 -8.60
C ALA A 81 6.87 26.22 -9.73
N MET A 82 7.77 25.23 -9.83
CA MET A 82 8.72 25.14 -10.94
C MET A 82 8.02 24.97 -12.28
N LEU A 83 7.00 24.10 -12.36
CA LEU A 83 6.21 23.93 -13.59
C LEU A 83 5.49 25.22 -13.98
N GLU A 84 4.87 25.91 -13.03
CA GLU A 84 4.21 27.20 -13.28
C GLU A 84 5.20 28.25 -13.80
N ALA A 85 6.39 28.32 -13.20
CA ALA A 85 7.46 29.22 -13.65
C ALA A 85 7.95 28.88 -15.07
N ILE A 86 8.05 27.59 -15.40
CA ILE A 86 8.40 27.09 -16.73
C ILE A 86 7.31 27.48 -17.75
N ASP A 87 6.04 27.26 -17.43
CA ASP A 87 4.90 27.58 -18.28
C ASP A 87 4.80 29.10 -18.55
N CYS A 88 5.22 29.93 -17.60
CA CYS A 88 5.23 31.38 -17.74
C CYS A 88 6.50 31.95 -18.42
N ALA A 89 7.55 31.13 -18.58
CA ALA A 89 8.84 31.60 -19.09
C ALA A 89 8.75 32.00 -20.58
N ARG A 90 9.43 33.09 -20.96
CA ARG A 90 9.35 33.66 -22.31
C ARG A 90 10.61 33.52 -23.15
N GLU A 91 11.78 33.49 -22.52
CA GLU A 91 13.06 33.56 -23.23
C GLU A 91 13.89 32.30 -23.02
N SER A 92 14.24 32.00 -21.77
CA SER A 92 15.12 30.88 -21.43
C SER A 92 14.86 30.35 -20.04
N ILE A 93 15.05 29.05 -19.85
CA ILE A 93 14.99 28.37 -18.56
C ILE A 93 16.34 27.72 -18.31
N TYR A 94 16.96 28.04 -17.18
CA TYR A 94 18.19 27.41 -16.73
C TYR A 94 17.86 26.49 -15.55
N LEU A 95 18.26 25.22 -15.65
CA LEU A 95 18.05 24.23 -14.61
C LEU A 95 19.40 23.78 -14.05
N GLU A 96 19.60 23.98 -12.76
CA GLU A 96 20.72 23.39 -12.02
C GLU A 96 20.19 22.21 -11.21
N THR A 97 20.58 21.00 -11.61
CA THR A 97 20.22 19.76 -10.91
C THR A 97 21.40 18.81 -10.83
N TYR A 98 21.49 18.08 -9.73
CA TYR A 98 22.47 17.01 -9.56
C TYR A 98 22.06 15.73 -10.31
N ILE A 99 20.75 15.45 -10.40
CA ILE A 99 20.21 14.24 -11.03
C ILE A 99 19.02 14.60 -11.91
N TRP A 100 19.02 14.03 -13.11
CA TRP A 100 17.85 13.95 -13.99
C TRP A 100 17.49 12.47 -14.11
N LYS A 101 16.26 12.06 -13.79
CA LYS A 101 15.84 10.66 -13.94
C LYS A 101 15.25 10.46 -15.34
N GLY A 102 14.80 9.26 -15.65
CA GLY A 102 14.08 8.95 -16.88
C GLY A 102 12.74 8.32 -16.56
N ASP A 103 12.02 8.89 -15.60
CA ASP A 103 10.73 8.41 -15.15
C ASP A 103 9.59 9.32 -15.66
N THR A 104 8.38 9.13 -15.14
CA THR A 104 7.19 9.85 -15.63
C THR A 104 7.23 11.36 -15.34
N VAL A 105 8.04 11.82 -14.39
CA VAL A 105 8.09 13.24 -13.99
C VAL A 105 9.41 13.94 -14.39
N GLY A 106 10.39 13.20 -14.87
CA GLY A 106 11.74 13.69 -15.16
C GLY A 106 12.76 12.67 -14.70
#